data_AF-A0A9X2HEG5-F1
#
_entry.id   AF-A0A9X2HEG5-F1
#
_cell.length_a   1.000
_cell.length_b   1.000
_cell.length_c   1.000
_cell.angle_alpha   90.00
_cell.angle_beta   90.00
_cell.angle_gamma   90.00
#
_symmetry.space_group_name_H-M   'P 1'
#
loop_
_entity.id
_entity.type
_entity.pdbx_description
1 polymer ?
#
loop_
_entity_poly.entity_id
_entity_poly.type
_entity_poly.pdbx_seq_one_letter_code
_entity_poly.pdbx_strand_id
1 'polypeptide(L)'
;MATADLIADHGYLVAALIGLPGAALAIVLAGRLRWSIVVAGLVGMVLAPPVILFDATYWTPTRIGGGMWGSEDILVSFSLGAGVWFAAIVPWRGRLLLSAAWGPALRRLAAIATLTTLTAIVVHTVGASNTGTLVIVMAATAVVLGAWRPVRLRYAAAALLLYPPYYVLVLFAAAALVPGFFSIWNGPELSGVRIAGLPIEEIVFVAAFSVSFPLIMATVLDADCG
;
A
#
# COMPACT_ATOMS: atom_id res chain seq x y z
N MET A 1 12.95 -25.37 -15.29
CA MET A 1 12.69 -23.98 -15.69
C MET A 1 13.99 -23.23 -15.54
N ALA A 2 14.52 -22.63 -16.62
CA ALA A 2 15.74 -21.83 -16.51
C ALA A 2 15.44 -20.56 -15.69
N THR A 3 16.46 -19.96 -15.06
CA THR A 3 16.29 -18.72 -14.29
C THR A 3 15.69 -17.59 -15.13
N ALA A 4 16.01 -17.54 -16.42
CA ALA A 4 15.43 -16.58 -17.36
C ALA A 4 13.92 -16.75 -17.54
N ASP A 5 13.46 -18.00 -17.64
CA ASP A 5 12.03 -18.33 -17.78
C ASP A 5 11.27 -17.92 -16.51
N LEU A 6 11.83 -18.18 -15.32
CA LEU A 6 11.22 -17.76 -14.05
C LEU A 6 11.03 -16.24 -13.96
N ILE A 7 12.02 -15.47 -14.40
CA ILE A 7 11.97 -13.99 -14.35
C ILE A 7 10.92 -13.46 -15.33
N ALA A 8 10.85 -14.01 -16.53
CA ALA A 8 9.88 -13.61 -17.54
C ALA A 8 8.44 -13.95 -17.12
N ASP A 9 8.24 -15.16 -16.59
CA ASP A 9 6.91 -15.65 -16.25
C ASP A 9 6.39 -15.10 -14.93
N HIS A 10 7.27 -14.72 -13.99
CA HIS A 10 6.90 -14.26 -12.64
C HIS A 10 7.40 -12.85 -12.33
N GLY A 11 7.19 -11.91 -13.27
CA GLY A 11 7.59 -10.51 -13.09
C GLY A 11 7.06 -9.85 -11.81
N TYR A 12 5.87 -10.25 -11.36
CA TYR A 12 5.27 -9.76 -10.11
C TYR A 12 6.06 -10.20 -8.86
N LEU A 13 6.54 -11.46 -8.84
CA LEU A 13 7.42 -11.94 -7.79
C LEU A 13 8.74 -11.16 -7.78
N VAL A 14 9.32 -10.89 -8.95
CA VAL A 14 10.55 -10.10 -9.07
C VAL A 14 10.35 -8.71 -8.45
N ALA A 15 9.25 -8.02 -8.77
CA ALA A 15 8.91 -6.74 -8.16
C ALA A 15 8.73 -6.85 -6.63
N ALA A 16 8.04 -7.89 -6.15
CA ALA A 16 7.87 -8.17 -4.73
C ALA A 16 9.23 -8.33 -4.02
N LEU A 17 10.14 -9.09 -4.61
CA LEU A 17 11.49 -9.34 -4.07
C LEU A 17 12.37 -8.08 -4.08
N ILE A 18 12.22 -7.19 -5.07
CA ILE A 18 12.93 -5.89 -5.10
C ILE A 18 12.43 -4.96 -3.98
N GLY A 19 11.14 -5.02 -3.64
CA GLY A 19 10.57 -4.23 -2.55
C GLY A 19 11.05 -4.65 -1.16
N LEU A 20 11.37 -5.94 -0.96
CA LEU A 20 11.74 -6.48 0.36
C LEU A 20 13.01 -5.86 0.97
N PRO A 21 14.13 -5.68 0.24
CA PRO A 21 15.28 -4.94 0.74
C PRO A 21 14.93 -3.54 1.26
N GLY A 22 14.01 -2.84 0.58
CA GLY A 22 13.53 -1.53 1.03
C GLY A 22 12.75 -1.61 2.33
N ALA A 23 11.87 -2.60 2.49
CA ALA A 23 11.16 -2.86 3.74
C ALA A 23 12.13 -3.26 4.89
N ALA A 24 13.12 -4.12 4.60
CA ALA A 24 14.14 -4.50 5.57
C ALA A 24 14.98 -3.29 6.01
N LEU A 25 15.39 -2.44 5.05
CA LEU A 25 16.11 -1.20 5.32
C LEU A 25 15.25 -0.25 6.17
N ALA A 26 13.97 -0.09 5.86
CA ALA A 26 13.04 0.72 6.64
C ALA A 26 12.96 0.23 8.10
N ILE A 27 12.87 -1.09 8.32
CA ILE A 27 12.85 -1.68 9.68
C ILE A 27 14.14 -1.39 10.43
N VAL A 28 15.30 -1.54 9.77
CA VAL A 28 16.61 -1.27 10.38
C VAL A 28 16.78 0.22 10.72
N LEU A 29 16.47 1.11 9.76
CA LEU A 29 16.63 2.56 9.91
C LEU A 29 15.62 3.20 10.89
N ALA A 30 14.49 2.54 11.15
CA ALA A 30 13.49 3.00 12.12
C ALA A 30 13.99 2.93 13.57
N GLY A 31 15.03 2.13 13.87
CA GLY A 31 15.63 2.03 15.19
C GLY A 31 14.59 1.64 16.26
N ARG A 32 14.35 2.52 17.24
CA ARG A 32 13.34 2.31 18.31
C ARG A 32 11.91 2.15 17.78
N LEU A 33 11.63 2.61 16.56
CA LEU A 33 10.30 2.57 15.94
C LEU A 33 10.08 1.32 15.08
N ARG A 34 11.07 0.42 14.97
CA ARG A 34 11.04 -0.79 14.13
C ARG A 34 9.77 -1.64 14.29
N TRP A 35 9.26 -1.75 15.52
CA TRP A 35 8.07 -2.54 15.81
C TRP A 35 6.84 -1.95 15.11
N SER A 36 6.73 -0.63 15.01
CA SER A 36 5.60 0.02 14.35
C SER A 36 5.65 -0.16 12.83
N ILE A 37 6.86 -0.25 12.25
CA ILE A 37 7.07 -0.62 10.84
C ILE A 37 6.60 -2.04 10.56
N VAL A 38 6.97 -3.00 11.43
CA VAL A 38 6.52 -4.39 11.31
C VAL A 38 4.99 -4.49 11.44
N VAL A 39 4.40 -3.80 12.43
CA VAL A 39 2.94 -3.78 12.59
C VAL A 39 2.26 -3.17 11.37
N ALA A 40 2.79 -2.08 10.80
CA ALA A 40 2.26 -1.47 9.59
C ALA A 40 2.32 -2.44 8.40
N GLY A 41 3.42 -3.17 8.23
CA GLY A 41 3.51 -4.22 7.20
C GLY A 41 2.48 -5.34 7.41
N LEU A 42 2.32 -5.82 8.64
CA LEU A 42 1.31 -6.84 8.97
C LEU A 42 -0.12 -6.35 8.74
N VAL A 43 -0.42 -5.10 9.10
CA VAL A 43 -1.72 -4.48 8.81
C VAL A 43 -1.94 -4.39 7.30
N GLY A 44 -0.92 -3.99 6.54
CA GLY A 44 -0.94 -4.03 5.08
C GLY A 44 -1.31 -5.41 4.55
N MET A 45 -0.65 -6.47 5.03
CA MET A 45 -0.96 -7.86 4.67
C MET A 45 -2.39 -8.27 4.98
N VAL A 46 -2.93 -7.90 6.16
CA VAL A 46 -4.28 -8.31 6.59
C VAL A 46 -5.37 -7.55 5.84
N LEU A 47 -5.12 -6.30 5.45
CA LEU A 47 -6.08 -5.47 4.73
C LEU A 47 -6.07 -5.70 3.22
N ALA A 48 -5.11 -6.45 2.70
CA ALA A 48 -4.94 -6.65 1.27
C ALA A 48 -5.76 -7.79 0.64
N PRO A 49 -6.15 -8.90 1.30
CA PRO A 49 -6.99 -9.95 0.70
C PRO A 49 -8.31 -9.49 0.07
N PRO A 50 -9.00 -8.44 0.54
CA PRO A 50 -10.13 -7.85 -0.20
C PRO A 50 -9.77 -7.42 -1.63
N VAL A 51 -8.49 -7.21 -1.96
CA VAL A 51 -8.00 -6.92 -3.32
C VAL A 51 -8.22 -8.08 -4.30
N ILE A 52 -8.42 -9.31 -3.80
CA ILE A 52 -8.85 -10.45 -4.64
C ILE A 52 -10.15 -10.14 -5.39
N LEU A 53 -11.03 -9.32 -4.80
CA LEU A 53 -12.29 -8.90 -5.43
C LEU A 53 -12.06 -7.93 -6.60
N PHE A 54 -10.84 -7.39 -6.74
CA PHE A 54 -10.47 -6.36 -7.70
C PHE A 54 -9.45 -6.85 -8.75
N ASP A 55 -8.86 -8.03 -8.54
CA ASP A 55 -7.68 -8.52 -9.29
C ASP A 55 -7.98 -8.61 -10.80
N ALA A 56 -8.97 -9.40 -11.20
CA ALA A 56 -9.25 -9.69 -12.62
C ALA A 56 -9.66 -8.46 -13.46
N THR A 57 -10.04 -7.34 -12.84
CA THR A 57 -10.49 -6.14 -13.57
C THR A 57 -9.46 -5.01 -13.60
N TYR A 58 -8.39 -5.11 -12.82
CA TYR A 58 -7.34 -4.09 -12.71
C TYR A 58 -5.97 -4.57 -13.23
N TRP A 59 -5.53 -5.76 -12.81
CA TRP A 59 -4.20 -6.30 -13.11
C TRP A 59 -4.19 -7.83 -12.99
N THR A 60 -3.44 -8.53 -13.83
CA THR A 60 -3.46 -10.00 -13.89
C THR A 60 -2.06 -10.59 -13.80
N PRO A 61 -1.41 -10.51 -12.62
CA PRO A 61 -0.06 -11.02 -12.49
C PRO A 61 -0.04 -12.55 -12.45
N THR A 62 0.97 -13.14 -13.08
CA THR A 62 1.27 -14.57 -12.95
C THR A 62 1.92 -14.84 -11.59
N ARG A 63 1.22 -15.59 -10.74
CA ARG A 63 1.64 -15.93 -9.37
C ARG A 63 2.16 -17.37 -9.28
N ILE A 64 3.07 -17.61 -8.34
CA ILE A 64 3.44 -18.97 -7.92
C ILE A 64 2.19 -19.68 -7.43
N GLY A 65 1.88 -20.82 -8.03
CA GLY A 65 0.70 -21.63 -7.71
C GLY A 65 -0.60 -21.21 -8.41
N GLY A 66 -0.60 -20.13 -9.21
CA GLY A 66 -1.72 -19.77 -10.09
C GLY A 66 -3.02 -19.33 -9.39
N GLY A 67 -2.97 -19.06 -8.08
CA GLY A 67 -4.13 -18.57 -7.33
C GLY A 67 -4.45 -17.09 -7.63
N MET A 68 -5.65 -16.65 -7.22
CA MET A 68 -6.02 -15.22 -7.23
C MET A 68 -5.28 -14.41 -6.16
N TRP A 69 -4.65 -15.10 -5.21
CA TRP A 69 -3.82 -14.56 -4.14
C TRP A 69 -2.63 -15.48 -3.94
N GLY A 70 -1.47 -14.92 -3.71
CA GLY A 70 -0.22 -15.65 -3.58
C GLY A 70 0.70 -15.09 -2.50
N SER A 71 1.87 -15.71 -2.41
CA SER A 71 2.97 -15.23 -1.57
C SER A 71 3.41 -13.82 -1.98
N GLU A 72 3.32 -13.50 -3.26
CA GLU A 72 3.68 -12.24 -3.86
C GLU A 72 2.83 -11.09 -3.31
N ASP A 73 1.51 -11.29 -3.23
CA ASP A 73 0.60 -10.29 -2.68
C ASP A 73 0.87 -10.03 -1.19
N ILE A 74 1.24 -11.08 -0.45
CA ILE A 74 1.70 -10.95 0.95
C ILE A 74 2.95 -10.09 1.03
N LEU A 75 3.98 -10.39 0.23
CA LEU A 75 5.26 -9.68 0.26
C LEU A 75 5.13 -8.23 -0.20
N VAL A 76 4.35 -7.98 -1.26
CA VAL A 76 4.05 -6.64 -1.75
C VAL A 76 3.27 -5.87 -0.69
N SER A 77 2.19 -6.42 -0.14
CA SER A 77 1.36 -5.72 0.84
C SER A 77 2.11 -5.40 2.13
N PHE A 78 2.96 -6.33 2.58
CA PHE A 78 3.86 -6.07 3.70
C PHE A 78 4.81 -4.92 3.40
N SER A 79 5.45 -4.95 2.24
CA SER A 79 6.42 -3.93 1.82
C SER A 79 5.76 -2.56 1.65
N LEU A 80 4.54 -2.52 1.09
CA LEU A 80 3.74 -1.31 0.95
C LEU A 80 3.44 -0.71 2.33
N GLY A 81 2.86 -1.49 3.24
CA GLY A 81 2.51 -1.02 4.59
C GLY A 81 3.72 -0.58 5.41
N ALA A 82 4.80 -1.35 5.38
CA ALA A 82 6.05 -1.02 6.07
C ALA A 82 6.71 0.24 5.50
N GLY A 83 6.86 0.31 4.17
CA GLY A 83 7.54 1.39 3.47
C GLY A 83 6.79 2.72 3.60
N VAL A 84 5.47 2.72 3.40
CA VAL A 84 4.67 3.95 3.48
C VAL A 84 4.64 4.50 4.90
N TRP A 85 4.56 3.62 5.92
CA TRP A 85 4.58 4.06 7.30
C TRP A 85 5.96 4.56 7.72
N PHE A 86 7.03 3.93 7.23
CA PHE A 86 8.39 4.44 7.45
C PHE A 86 8.57 5.84 6.84
N ALA A 87 8.15 6.04 5.59
CA ALA A 87 8.15 7.34 4.92
C ALA A 87 7.34 8.39 5.72
N ALA A 88 6.20 7.97 6.27
CA ALA A 88 5.35 8.81 7.10
C ALA A 88 5.94 9.20 8.46
N ILE A 89 6.91 8.47 9.01
CA ILE A 89 7.41 8.75 10.37
C ILE A 89 8.88 9.14 10.43
N VAL A 90 9.66 8.84 9.39
CA VAL A 90 11.10 9.10 9.38
C VAL A 90 11.46 10.57 9.67
N PRO A 91 10.73 11.61 9.19
CA PRO A 91 11.04 13.00 9.54
C PRO A 91 10.84 13.34 11.02
N TRP A 92 10.01 12.56 11.72
CA TRP A 92 9.64 12.80 13.12
C TRP A 92 10.19 11.78 14.10
N ARG A 93 11.07 10.86 13.66
CA ARG A 93 11.53 9.72 14.48
C ARG A 93 12.08 10.09 15.88
N GLY A 94 12.65 11.29 16.02
CA GLY A 94 13.16 11.82 17.28
C GLY A 94 12.09 12.29 18.27
N ARG A 95 10.92 12.73 17.77
CA ARG A 95 9.83 13.31 18.57
C ARG A 95 8.57 12.45 18.62
N LEU A 96 8.49 11.41 17.78
CA LEU A 96 7.33 10.53 17.70
C LEU A 96 7.15 9.75 19.00
N LEU A 97 5.96 9.87 19.57
CA LEU A 97 5.45 9.11 20.69
C LEU A 97 4.38 8.16 20.15
N LEU A 98 4.49 6.88 20.51
CA LEU A 98 3.53 5.85 20.15
C LEU A 98 2.98 5.27 21.46
N SER A 99 1.67 5.36 21.67
CA SER A 99 1.01 4.80 22.84
C SER A 99 -0.01 3.74 22.41
N ALA A 100 0.49 2.66 21.82
CA ALA A 100 -0.37 1.57 21.35
C ALA A 100 -0.49 0.48 22.42
N ALA A 101 -1.54 0.56 23.25
CA ALA A 101 -2.04 -0.64 23.91
C ALA A 101 -2.76 -1.50 22.86
N TRP A 102 -2.43 -2.80 22.78
CA TRP A 102 -2.94 -3.69 21.73
C TRP A 102 -4.47 -3.76 21.68
N GLY A 103 -5.16 -3.80 22.82
CA GLY A 103 -6.62 -3.86 22.87
C GLY A 103 -7.30 -2.65 22.20
N PRO A 104 -6.99 -1.40 22.60
CA PRO A 104 -7.44 -0.20 21.89
C PRO A 104 -7.02 -0.16 20.41
N ALA A 105 -5.78 -0.53 20.09
CA ALA A 105 -5.29 -0.51 18.70
C ALA A 105 -6.09 -1.44 17.79
N LEU A 106 -6.34 -2.68 18.21
CA LEU A 106 -7.13 -3.65 17.47
C LEU A 106 -8.59 -3.21 17.30
N ARG A 107 -9.20 -2.61 18.33
CA ARG A 107 -10.56 -2.05 18.23
C ARG A 107 -10.65 -0.92 17.21
N ARG A 108 -9.67 0.00 17.21
CA ARG A 108 -9.59 1.08 16.22
C ARG A 108 -9.40 0.54 14.81
N LEU A 109 -8.49 -0.43 14.64
CA LEU A 109 -8.26 -1.07 13.35
C LEU A 109 -9.52 -1.78 12.84
N ALA A 110 -10.21 -2.53 13.69
CA ALA A 110 -11.45 -3.22 13.33
C ALA A 110 -12.56 -2.23 12.95
N ALA A 111 -12.70 -1.11 13.70
CA ALA A 111 -13.67 -0.07 13.38
C ALA A 111 -13.37 0.60 12.03
N ILE A 112 -12.10 0.96 11.78
CA ILE A 112 -11.67 1.52 10.49
C ILE A 112 -11.92 0.53 9.36
N ALA A 113 -11.47 -0.72 9.50
CA ALA A 113 -11.67 -1.77 8.50
C ALA A 113 -13.16 -1.93 8.17
N THR A 114 -14.01 -2.05 9.20
CA THR A 114 -15.47 -2.17 9.04
C THR A 114 -16.05 -0.99 8.27
N LEU A 115 -15.72 0.24 8.67
CA LEU A 115 -16.21 1.45 8.01
C LEU A 115 -15.73 1.51 6.56
N THR A 116 -14.45 1.25 6.29
CA THR A 116 -13.92 1.24 4.92
C THR A 116 -14.56 0.18 4.05
N THR A 117 -14.85 -1.01 4.58
CA THR A 117 -15.57 -2.07 3.87
C THR A 117 -17.01 -1.66 3.56
N LEU A 118 -17.74 -1.10 4.53
CA LEU A 118 -19.10 -0.60 4.30
C LEU A 118 -19.13 0.52 3.26
N THR A 119 -18.18 1.47 3.31
CA THR A 119 -18.04 2.51 2.29
C THR A 119 -17.72 1.90 0.93
N ALA A 120 -16.83 0.91 0.86
CA ALA A 120 -16.51 0.23 -0.39
C ALA A 120 -17.73 -0.44 -1.00
N ILE A 121 -18.54 -1.14 -0.20
CA ILE A 121 -19.80 -1.76 -0.64
C ILE A 121 -20.73 -0.69 -1.23
N VAL A 122 -20.95 0.42 -0.52
CA VAL A 122 -21.82 1.50 -1.00
C VAL A 122 -21.30 2.09 -2.32
N VAL A 123 -20.02 2.45 -2.39
CA VAL A 123 -19.40 3.05 -3.58
C VAL A 123 -19.45 2.09 -4.77
N HIS A 124 -19.21 0.80 -4.55
CA HIS A 124 -19.31 -0.21 -5.60
C HIS A 124 -20.76 -0.38 -6.09
N THR A 125 -21.75 -0.40 -5.18
CA THR A 125 -23.16 -0.55 -5.56
C THR A 125 -23.73 0.61 -6.38
N VAL A 126 -23.12 1.80 -6.33
CA VAL A 126 -23.49 2.93 -7.18
C VAL A 126 -22.77 2.93 -8.55
N GLY A 127 -22.07 1.84 -8.89
CA GLY A 127 -21.50 1.61 -10.22
C GLY A 127 -20.07 2.11 -10.39
N ALA A 128 -19.33 2.41 -9.32
CA ALA A 128 -17.91 2.72 -9.42
C ALA A 128 -17.11 1.46 -9.82
N SER A 129 -16.09 1.65 -10.65
CA SER A 129 -15.12 0.60 -10.97
C SER A 129 -14.41 0.12 -9.70
N ASN A 130 -13.79 -1.06 -9.72
CA ASN A 130 -13.07 -1.59 -8.57
C ASN A 130 -11.93 -0.66 -8.14
N THR A 131 -11.16 -0.20 -9.12
CA THR A 131 -10.06 0.76 -8.91
C THR A 131 -10.59 2.10 -8.37
N GLY A 132 -11.66 2.61 -8.96
CA GLY A 132 -12.30 3.85 -8.50
C GLY A 132 -12.83 3.73 -7.07
N THR A 133 -13.45 2.60 -6.73
CA THR A 133 -13.94 2.30 -5.39
C THR A 133 -12.82 2.36 -4.36
N LEU A 134 -11.69 1.71 -4.65
CA LEU A 134 -10.53 1.69 -3.76
C LEU A 134 -10.00 3.11 -3.50
N VAL A 135 -9.78 3.89 -4.57
CA VAL A 135 -9.29 5.27 -4.47
C VAL A 135 -10.27 6.16 -3.70
N ILE A 136 -11.57 6.06 -3.98
CA ILE A 136 -12.62 6.84 -3.30
C ILE A 136 -12.65 6.50 -1.79
N VAL A 137 -12.58 5.21 -1.43
CA VAL A 137 -12.56 4.78 -0.03
C VAL A 137 -11.31 5.29 0.70
N MET A 138 -10.14 5.21 0.06
CA MET A 138 -8.90 5.76 0.62
C MET A 138 -9.01 7.28 0.82
N ALA A 139 -9.52 8.02 -0.17
CA ALA A 139 -9.71 9.45 -0.09
C ALA A 139 -10.72 9.84 1.02
N ALA A 140 -11.86 9.15 1.09
CA ALA A 140 -12.85 9.36 2.14
C ALA A 140 -12.28 9.10 3.54
N THR A 141 -11.52 8.00 3.69
CA THR A 141 -10.83 7.67 4.95
C THR A 141 -9.82 8.76 5.34
N ALA A 142 -9.04 9.24 4.38
CA ALA A 142 -8.10 10.33 4.60
C ALA A 142 -8.78 11.62 5.04
N VAL A 143 -9.90 11.99 4.40
CA VAL A 143 -10.70 13.17 4.78
C VAL A 143 -11.24 13.04 6.20
N VAL A 144 -11.88 11.91 6.54
CA VAL A 144 -12.48 11.70 7.86
C VAL A 144 -11.41 11.71 8.96
N LEU A 145 -10.34 10.92 8.82
CA LEU A 145 -9.29 10.83 9.82
C LEU A 145 -8.47 12.12 9.92
N GLY A 146 -8.22 12.77 8.79
CA GLY A 146 -7.55 14.06 8.70
C GLY A 146 -8.33 15.18 9.36
N ALA A 147 -9.64 15.25 9.13
CA ALA A 147 -10.53 16.22 9.78
C ALA A 147 -10.65 15.96 11.29
N TRP A 148 -10.69 14.69 11.71
CA TRP A 148 -10.81 14.34 13.12
C TRP A 148 -9.54 14.68 13.92
N ARG A 149 -8.35 14.47 13.35
CA ARG A 149 -7.07 14.77 13.99
C ARG A 149 -6.10 15.46 13.01
N PRO A 150 -6.28 16.77 12.75
CA PRO A 150 -5.50 17.51 11.75
C PRO A 150 -3.98 17.44 11.96
N VAL A 151 -3.52 17.32 13.22
CA VAL A 151 -2.08 17.20 13.53
C VAL A 151 -1.44 15.97 12.85
N ARG A 152 -2.21 14.94 12.53
CA ARG A 152 -1.75 13.71 11.88
C ARG A 152 -1.59 13.86 10.37
N LEU A 153 -2.13 14.94 9.76
CA LEU A 153 -1.97 15.23 8.33
C LEU A 153 -0.51 15.40 7.92
N ARG A 154 0.37 15.78 8.85
CA ARG A 154 1.81 15.83 8.57
C ARG A 154 2.37 14.48 8.14
N TYR A 155 1.94 13.38 8.77
CA TYR A 155 2.40 12.03 8.42
C TYR A 155 1.98 11.66 6.99
N ALA A 156 0.72 11.98 6.65
CA ALA A 156 0.21 11.81 5.29
C ALA A 156 0.99 12.65 4.28
N ALA A 157 1.31 13.91 4.61
CA ALA A 157 2.08 14.80 3.73
C ALA A 157 3.50 14.27 3.48
N ALA A 158 4.21 13.77 4.50
CA ALA A 158 5.53 13.17 4.28
C ALA A 158 5.47 11.88 3.49
N ALA A 159 4.51 10.99 3.77
CA ALA A 159 4.37 9.78 2.98
C ALA A 159 4.03 10.10 1.53
N LEU A 160 3.12 11.04 1.26
CA LEU A 160 2.81 11.47 -0.10
C LEU A 160 4.03 12.04 -0.83
N LEU A 161 4.93 12.72 -0.12
CA LEU A 161 6.14 13.28 -0.71
C LEU A 161 7.24 12.23 -0.94
N LEU A 162 7.41 11.29 0.00
CA LEU A 162 8.56 10.39 0.03
C LEU A 162 8.27 9.01 -0.57
N TYR A 163 7.06 8.49 -0.40
CA TYR A 163 6.73 7.10 -0.75
C TYR A 163 6.40 6.90 -2.25
N PRO A 164 5.54 7.70 -2.91
CA PRO A 164 5.28 7.54 -4.33
C PRO A 164 6.54 7.57 -5.22
N PRO A 165 7.52 8.49 -5.02
CA PRO A 165 8.76 8.44 -5.79
C PRO A 165 9.55 7.15 -5.58
N TYR A 166 9.65 6.67 -4.33
CA TYR A 166 10.27 5.39 -4.02
C TYR A 166 9.55 4.23 -4.71
N TYR A 167 8.22 4.18 -4.64
CA TYR A 167 7.42 3.13 -5.24
C TYR A 167 7.59 3.10 -6.76
N VAL A 168 7.54 4.27 -7.41
CA VAL A 168 7.78 4.41 -8.85
C VAL A 168 9.19 3.91 -9.22
N LEU A 169 10.23 4.24 -8.44
CA LEU A 169 11.58 3.72 -8.67
C LEU A 169 11.66 2.20 -8.58
N VAL A 170 10.95 1.58 -7.62
CA VAL A 170 10.85 0.11 -7.51
C VAL A 170 10.20 -0.50 -8.75
N LEU A 171 9.11 0.10 -9.24
CA LEU A 171 8.44 -0.39 -10.45
C LEU A 171 9.33 -0.24 -11.71
N PHE A 172 10.08 0.85 -11.83
CA PHE A 172 11.04 1.02 -12.93
C PHE A 172 12.23 0.06 -12.81
N ALA A 173 12.71 -0.23 -11.60
CA ALA A 173 13.73 -1.25 -11.39
C ALA A 173 13.22 -2.64 -11.80
N ALA A 174 11.97 -2.98 -11.48
CA ALA A 174 11.33 -4.21 -11.94
C ALA A 174 11.19 -4.24 -13.47
N ALA A 175 10.74 -3.15 -14.08
CA ALA A 175 10.61 -3.03 -15.54
C ALA A 175 11.95 -3.11 -16.29
N ALA A 176 13.05 -2.69 -15.65
CA ALA A 176 14.40 -2.83 -16.21
C ALA A 176 14.89 -4.30 -16.19
N LEU A 177 14.36 -5.13 -15.30
CA LEU A 177 14.74 -6.54 -15.14
C LEU A 177 13.78 -7.50 -15.86
N VAL A 178 12.53 -7.10 -16.04
CA VAL A 178 11.47 -7.93 -16.61
C VAL A 178 10.88 -7.22 -17.83
N PRO A 179 11.21 -7.66 -19.06
CA PRO A 179 10.63 -7.12 -20.27
C PRO A 179 9.10 -7.22 -20.25
N GLY A 180 8.42 -6.12 -20.60
CA GLY A 180 6.96 -6.09 -20.59
C GLY A 180 6.32 -6.00 -19.20
N PHE A 181 7.07 -5.78 -18.11
CA PHE A 181 6.51 -5.69 -16.75
C PHE A 181 5.24 -4.82 -16.64
N PHE A 182 5.20 -3.66 -17.30
CA PHE A 182 4.02 -2.78 -17.26
C PHE A 182 2.77 -3.31 -17.98
N SER A 183 2.85 -4.44 -18.69
CA SER A 183 1.70 -5.11 -19.29
C SER A 183 0.88 -5.93 -18.30
N ILE A 184 1.33 -6.10 -17.04
CA ILE A 184 0.53 -6.77 -16.01
C ILE A 184 -0.72 -5.95 -15.63
N TRP A 185 -0.65 -4.63 -15.79
CA TRP A 185 -1.82 -3.74 -15.71
C TRP A 185 -2.51 -3.70 -17.08
N ASN A 186 -3.46 -4.60 -17.27
CA ASN A 186 -4.18 -4.83 -18.53
C ASN A 186 -5.71 -4.94 -18.35
N GLY A 187 -6.21 -4.55 -17.16
CA GLY A 187 -7.62 -4.64 -16.84
C GLY A 187 -8.51 -3.72 -17.70
N PRO A 188 -9.77 -4.11 -17.97
CA PRO A 188 -10.72 -3.31 -18.76
C PRO A 188 -11.12 -1.99 -18.10
N GLU A 189 -10.85 -1.81 -16.80
CA GLU A 189 -11.16 -0.59 -16.05
C GLU A 189 -10.13 0.53 -16.19
N LEU A 190 -8.97 0.26 -16.81
CA LEU A 190 -7.92 1.25 -16.99
C LEU A 190 -8.35 2.30 -18.03
N SER A 191 -8.08 3.57 -17.77
CA SER A 191 -8.37 4.68 -18.69
C SER A 191 -7.54 4.64 -19.99
N GLY A 192 -6.49 3.83 -20.03
CA GLY A 192 -5.51 3.78 -21.11
C GLY A 192 -4.42 4.87 -21.03
N VAL A 193 -4.54 5.83 -20.09
CA VAL A 193 -3.52 6.87 -19.90
C VAL A 193 -2.31 6.28 -19.17
N ARG A 194 -1.12 6.47 -19.75
CA ARG A 194 0.15 5.97 -19.20
C ARG A 194 1.21 7.05 -19.13
N ILE A 195 2.01 7.04 -18.06
CA ILE A 195 3.20 7.88 -17.87
C ILE A 195 4.41 6.98 -17.82
N ALA A 196 5.27 7.06 -18.85
CA ALA A 196 6.46 6.21 -18.98
C ALA A 196 6.15 4.69 -18.83
N GLY A 197 5.02 4.26 -19.39
CA GLY A 197 4.53 2.86 -19.37
C GLY A 197 3.60 2.53 -18.20
N LEU A 198 3.71 3.25 -17.08
CA LEU A 198 2.88 3.03 -15.90
C LEU A 198 1.47 3.62 -16.07
N PRO A 199 0.38 2.90 -15.77
CA PRO A 199 -0.97 3.46 -15.84
C PRO A 199 -1.17 4.58 -14.81
N ILE A 200 -1.96 5.59 -15.17
CA ILE A 200 -2.24 6.73 -14.26
C ILE A 200 -2.95 6.26 -12.98
N GLU A 201 -3.76 5.21 -13.07
CA GLU A 201 -4.47 4.61 -11.95
C GLU A 201 -3.53 4.12 -10.86
N GLU A 202 -2.36 3.58 -11.22
CA GLU A 202 -1.37 3.11 -10.26
C GLU A 202 -0.71 4.29 -9.51
N ILE A 203 -0.52 5.42 -10.19
CA ILE A 203 -0.01 6.66 -9.60
C ILE A 203 -1.05 7.24 -8.62
N VAL A 204 -2.32 7.26 -9.02
CA VAL A 204 -3.42 7.72 -8.18
C VAL A 204 -3.60 6.80 -6.98
N PHE A 205 -3.52 5.48 -7.17
CA PHE A 205 -3.58 4.48 -6.13
C PHE A 205 -2.47 4.69 -5.09
N VAL A 206 -1.20 4.75 -5.52
CA VAL A 206 -0.09 4.92 -4.57
C VAL A 206 -0.18 6.25 -3.83
N ALA A 207 -0.64 7.32 -4.48
CA ALA A 207 -0.85 8.61 -3.82
C ALA A 207 -1.97 8.53 -2.77
N ALA A 208 -3.11 7.95 -3.12
CA ALA A 208 -4.24 7.77 -2.20
C ALA A 208 -3.87 6.88 -1.00
N PHE A 209 -3.13 5.80 -1.25
CA PHE A 209 -2.60 4.93 -0.21
C PHE A 209 -1.61 5.66 0.70
N SER A 210 -0.71 6.47 0.10
CA SER A 210 0.29 7.27 0.83
C SER A 210 -0.31 8.33 1.74
N VAL A 211 -1.53 8.79 1.47
CA VAL A 211 -2.23 9.72 2.34
C VAL A 211 -3.04 8.97 3.40
N SER A 212 -3.84 7.99 2.98
CA SER A 212 -4.81 7.32 3.84
C SER A 212 -4.16 6.38 4.86
N PHE A 213 -3.21 5.55 4.42
CA PHE A 213 -2.63 4.50 5.27
C PHE A 213 -1.85 5.06 6.47
N PRO A 214 -1.04 6.13 6.34
CA PRO A 214 -0.42 6.78 7.51
C PRO A 214 -1.43 7.35 8.50
N LEU A 215 -2.57 7.86 8.05
CA LEU A 215 -3.62 8.34 8.96
C LEU A 215 -4.29 7.19 9.71
N ILE A 216 -4.50 6.06 9.05
CA ILE A 216 -4.95 4.81 9.69
C ILE A 216 -3.93 4.38 10.75
N MET A 217 -2.66 4.25 10.38
CA MET A 217 -1.61 3.77 11.29
C MET A 217 -1.39 4.73 12.45
N ALA A 218 -1.37 6.05 12.22
CA ALA A 218 -1.29 7.04 13.28
C ALA A 218 -2.49 6.97 14.22
N THR A 219 -3.66 6.58 13.73
CA THR A 219 -4.86 6.40 14.57
C THR A 219 -4.83 5.10 15.36
N VAL A 220 -4.46 4.00 14.72
CA VAL A 220 -4.34 2.69 15.36
C VAL A 220 -3.28 2.72 16.46
N LEU A 221 -2.10 3.29 16.17
CA LEU A 221 -0.96 3.34 17.07
C LEU A 221 -0.96 4.53 18.03
N ASP A 222 -1.95 5.41 17.92
CA ASP A 222 -2.02 6.67 18.67
C ASP A 222 -0.73 7.49 18.55
N ALA A 223 -0.31 7.70 17.30
CA ALA A 223 0.94 8.37 17.00
C ALA A 223 0.79 9.88 17.12
N ASP A 224 1.52 10.46 18.07
CA ASP A 224 1.64 11.90 18.28
C ASP A 224 3.12 12.30 18.24
N CYS A 225 3.39 13.58 18.04
CA CYS A 225 4.73 14.12 18.27
C CYS A 225 4.59 15.20 19.32
N GLY A 226 5.42 15.09 20.36
CA GLY A 226 5.63 16.16 21.32
C GLY A 226 6.38 17.35 20.72
#